data_AF-A0A9P9YI80-F1
#
_entry.id   AF-A0A9P9YI80-F1
#
_cell.length_a   1.000
_cell.length_b   1.000
_cell.length_c   1.000
_cell.angle_alpha   90.00
_cell.angle_beta   90.00
_cell.angle_gamma   90.00
#
_symmetry.space_group_name_H-M   'P 1'
#
loop_
_entity.id
_entity.type
_entity.pdbx_description
1 polymer ?
#
loop_
_entity_poly.entity_id
_entity_poly.type
_entity_poly.pdbx_seq_one_letter_code
_entity_poly.pdbx_strand_id
1 'polypeptide(L)'
;MDCTDIVIGSARGMASRVGDYYSRDRSTPRTDDFWGGKSNLALGTGFEENGVTTIIFRKKLVADEPTDHTLDDALTHVIWARGQEPKGYVHVPASGLETQPSTLKDFYQPDELKYHGHQMQRGVTQINFFGK
;
A
#
# COMPACT_ATOMS: atom_id res chain seq x y z
N MET A 1 -5.32 -10.32 1.08
CA MET A 1 -3.94 -9.98 0.75
C MET A 1 -3.17 -11.01 1.52
N ASP A 2 -3.01 -12.16 0.90
CA ASP A 2 -2.48 -13.36 1.55
C ASP A 2 -1.20 -13.64 0.77
N CYS A 3 -0.07 -13.81 1.47
CA CYS A 3 1.27 -13.90 0.89
C CYS A 3 1.54 -12.83 -0.19
N THR A 4 1.63 -11.56 0.20
CA THR A 4 1.78 -10.43 -0.73
C THR A 4 2.97 -9.55 -0.37
N ASP A 5 3.85 -9.34 -1.36
CA ASP A 5 4.93 -8.33 -1.41
C ASP A 5 4.34 -6.94 -1.72
N ILE A 6 4.61 -5.95 -0.86
CA ILE A 6 3.92 -4.67 -0.83
C ILE A 6 4.92 -3.54 -0.58
N VAL A 7 4.93 -2.55 -1.48
CA VAL A 7 5.56 -1.25 -1.21
C VAL A 7 4.52 -0.29 -0.66
N ILE A 8 4.82 0.33 0.49
CA ILE A 8 3.94 1.33 1.11
C ILE A 8 4.65 2.68 1.14
N GLY A 9 3.99 3.71 0.62
CA GLY A 9 4.51 5.06 0.56
C GLY A 9 3.55 6.09 1.14
N SER A 10 4.09 7.10 1.82
CA SER A 10 3.41 8.33 2.22
C SER A 10 4.31 9.54 2.00
N ALA A 11 3.73 10.71 1.74
CA ALA A 11 4.45 11.95 1.60
C ALA A 11 3.65 13.13 2.18
N ARG A 12 4.37 14.19 2.57
CA ARG A 12 3.83 15.48 2.99
C ARG A 12 4.81 16.58 2.60
N GLY A 13 4.41 17.42 1.64
CA GLY A 13 5.34 18.32 0.96
C GLY A 13 6.51 17.53 0.38
N MET A 14 7.76 17.91 0.71
CA MET A 14 8.96 17.20 0.24
C MET A 14 9.41 16.04 1.16
N ALA A 15 8.74 15.83 2.29
CA ALA A 15 9.06 14.73 3.19
C ALA A 15 8.29 13.47 2.78
N SER A 16 8.93 12.32 2.78
CA SER A 16 8.29 11.04 2.46
C SER A 16 8.84 9.88 3.27
N ARG A 17 8.04 8.82 3.35
CA ARG A 17 8.44 7.50 3.82
C ARG A 17 7.97 6.48 2.81
N VAL A 18 8.89 5.67 2.32
CA VAL A 18 8.60 4.54 1.44
C VAL A 18 9.30 3.33 2.03
N GLY A 19 8.58 2.23 2.17
CA GLY A 19 9.12 1.01 2.77
C GLY A 19 8.64 -0.24 2.07
N ASP A 20 9.40 -1.30 2.32
CA ASP A 20 9.18 -2.66 1.84
C ASP A 20 8.45 -3.46 2.93
N TYR A 21 7.33 -4.07 2.56
CA TYR A 21 6.43 -4.74 3.48
C TYR A 21 5.94 -6.05 2.89
N TYR A 22 5.65 -6.98 3.79
CA TYR A 22 5.04 -8.25 3.45
C TYR A 22 3.83 -8.54 4.33
N SER A 23 2.83 -9.14 3.71
CA SER A 23 1.58 -9.57 4.32
C SER A 23 1.44 -11.07 4.13
N ARG A 24 1.64 -11.83 5.20
CA ARG A 24 1.50 -13.30 5.19
C ARG A 24 0.04 -13.73 5.07
N ASP A 25 -0.86 -12.99 5.69
CA ASP A 25 -2.30 -13.22 5.76
C ASP A 25 -3.03 -11.87 5.74
N ARG A 26 -4.35 -11.85 5.91
CA ARG A 26 -5.20 -10.65 5.85
C ARG A 26 -4.94 -9.60 6.96
N SER A 27 -3.89 -9.76 7.76
CA SER A 27 -3.44 -8.80 8.76
C SER A 27 -2.74 -7.57 8.15
N THR A 28 -2.43 -6.61 9.01
CA THR A 28 -1.63 -5.44 8.64
C THR A 28 -0.25 -5.86 8.14
N PRO A 29 0.15 -5.43 6.92
CA PRO A 29 1.49 -5.67 6.41
C PRO A 29 2.54 -5.22 7.42
N ARG A 30 3.62 -5.99 7.53
CA ARG A 30 4.78 -5.68 8.37
C ARG A 30 6.00 -5.51 7.50
N THR A 31 6.99 -4.78 7.98
CA THR A 31 8.27 -4.65 7.28
C THR A 31 8.85 -6.03 6.99
N ASP A 32 9.51 -6.21 5.86
CA ASP A 32 10.06 -7.50 5.44
C ASP A 32 10.94 -8.19 6.51
N ASP A 33 11.75 -7.41 7.23
CA ASP A 33 12.58 -7.86 8.35
C ASP A 33 11.78 -8.63 9.42
N PHE A 34 10.51 -8.27 9.64
CA PHE A 34 9.65 -8.94 10.61
C PHE A 34 9.36 -10.39 10.22
N TRP A 35 9.34 -10.68 8.93
CA TRP A 35 9.07 -12.00 8.36
C TRP A 35 10.35 -12.74 7.95
N GLY A 36 11.52 -12.22 8.32
CA GLY A 36 12.82 -12.82 8.01
C GLY A 36 13.35 -12.51 6.61
N GLY A 37 12.73 -11.57 5.88
CA GLY A 37 13.30 -10.97 4.68
C GLY A 37 14.14 -9.74 5.01
N LYS A 38 14.39 -8.90 4.01
CA LYS A 38 15.04 -7.59 4.18
C LYS A 38 14.47 -6.60 3.17
N SER A 39 14.44 -5.31 3.50
CA SER A 39 14.11 -4.28 2.51
C SER A 39 15.07 -4.33 1.31
N ASN A 40 14.53 -4.53 0.11
CA ASN A 40 15.30 -4.62 -1.14
C ASN A 40 15.12 -3.40 -2.06
N LEU A 41 14.44 -2.36 -1.57
CA LEU A 41 14.27 -1.10 -2.29
C LEU A 41 15.62 -0.37 -2.46
N ALA A 42 16.06 -0.25 -3.71
CA ALA A 42 17.26 0.48 -4.08
C ALA A 42 17.03 2.00 -4.22
N LEU A 43 15.77 2.44 -4.18
CA LEU A 43 15.33 3.83 -4.05
C LEU A 43 13.92 3.81 -3.45
N GLY A 44 13.65 4.73 -2.54
CA GLY A 44 12.31 5.03 -2.05
C GLY A 44 12.22 6.50 -1.71
N THR A 45 11.39 7.25 -2.42
CA THR A 45 11.15 8.67 -2.20
C THR A 45 9.75 9.04 -2.65
N GLY A 46 9.36 10.28 -2.41
CA GLY A 46 8.07 10.79 -2.78
C GLY A 46 7.91 12.23 -2.31
N PHE A 47 6.87 12.84 -2.84
CA PHE A 47 6.48 14.20 -2.50
C PHE A 47 4.97 14.34 -2.66
N GLU A 48 4.42 15.38 -2.04
CA GLU A 48 3.05 15.81 -2.22
C GLU A 48 3.06 17.24 -2.74
N GLU A 49 2.42 17.45 -3.90
CA GLU A 49 2.29 18.77 -4.52
C GLU A 49 0.90 18.88 -5.17
N ASN A 50 0.22 20.03 -5.00
CA ASN A 50 -1.09 20.31 -5.57
C ASN A 50 -2.16 19.23 -5.29
N GLY A 51 -2.12 18.62 -4.10
CA GLY A 51 -3.05 17.56 -3.69
C GLY A 51 -2.77 16.19 -4.33
N VAL A 52 -1.60 16.01 -4.96
CA VAL A 52 -1.17 14.74 -5.54
C VAL A 52 0.05 14.22 -4.79
N THR A 53 -0.10 13.05 -4.17
CA THR A 53 1.00 12.28 -3.59
C THR A 53 1.65 11.41 -4.66
N THR A 54 2.93 11.68 -4.93
CA THR A 54 3.74 10.89 -5.85
C THR A 54 4.75 10.06 -5.06
N ILE A 55 4.71 8.74 -5.24
CA ILE A 55 5.66 7.79 -4.64
C ILE A 55 6.52 7.21 -5.75
N ILE A 56 7.84 7.26 -5.56
CA ILE A 56 8.84 6.79 -6.50
C ILE A 56 9.69 5.74 -5.78
N PHE A 57 9.77 4.55 -6.34
CA PHE A 57 10.61 3.49 -5.78
C PHE A 57 11.31 2.72 -6.89
N ARG A 58 12.40 2.04 -6.52
CA ARG A 58 13.13 1.13 -7.39
C ARG A 58 13.33 -0.18 -6.65
N LYS A 59 12.70 -1.25 -7.16
CA LYS A 59 12.84 -2.62 -6.65
C LYS A 59 13.65 -3.46 -7.64
N LYS A 60 14.34 -4.49 -7.15
CA LYS A 60 14.95 -5.51 -8.03
C LYS A 60 13.84 -6.34 -8.68
N LEU A 61 14.08 -6.84 -9.89
CA LEU A 61 13.12 -7.71 -10.58
C LEU A 61 13.18 -9.15 -10.06
N VAL A 62 14.36 -9.64 -9.68
CA VAL A 62 14.56 -11.00 -9.19
C VAL A 62 14.58 -10.99 -7.66
N ALA A 63 13.70 -11.79 -7.05
CA ALA A 63 13.63 -11.99 -5.61
C ALA A 63 14.77 -12.90 -5.12
N ASP A 64 15.40 -12.52 -4.01
CA ASP A 64 16.40 -13.33 -3.28
C ASP A 64 15.98 -13.63 -1.82
N GLU A 65 14.78 -13.19 -1.41
CA GLU A 65 14.24 -13.28 -0.05
C GLU A 65 12.85 -13.95 -0.02
N PRO A 66 12.42 -14.52 1.12
CA PRO A 66 11.14 -15.24 1.21
C PRO A 66 9.90 -14.33 1.20
N THR A 67 10.07 -13.02 1.38
CA THR A 67 9.01 -12.00 1.40
C THR A 67 8.76 -11.35 0.04
N ASP A 68 9.65 -11.61 -0.92
CA ASP A 68 9.65 -10.97 -2.23
C ASP A 68 9.06 -11.86 -3.32
N HIS A 69 8.48 -11.24 -4.34
CA HIS A 69 8.11 -11.92 -5.57
C HIS A 69 8.99 -11.49 -6.75
N THR A 70 9.49 -12.48 -7.50
CA THR A 70 10.17 -12.21 -8.78
C THR A 70 9.17 -11.65 -9.79
N LEU A 71 9.51 -10.52 -10.39
CA LEU A 71 8.84 -9.94 -11.55
C LEU A 71 9.57 -10.45 -12.80
N ASP A 72 8.94 -11.40 -13.48
CA ASP A 72 9.43 -11.99 -14.74
C ASP A 72 8.74 -11.36 -15.97
N ASP A 73 9.17 -11.76 -17.17
CA ASP A 73 8.56 -11.34 -18.44
C ASP A 73 7.22 -12.07 -18.66
N ALA A 74 6.29 -11.82 -17.76
CA ALA A 74 4.92 -12.31 -17.78
C ALA A 74 3.97 -11.30 -17.12
N LEU A 75 2.68 -11.58 -17.23
CA LEU A 75 1.66 -10.78 -16.54
C LEU A 75 1.73 -11.02 -15.03
N THR A 76 2.24 -10.03 -14.30
CA THR A 76 2.21 -9.99 -12.84
C THR A 76 0.84 -9.54 -12.36
N HIS A 77 0.28 -10.23 -11.36
CA HIS A 77 -0.91 -9.79 -10.66
C HIS A 77 -0.54 -8.66 -9.70
N VAL A 78 -1.01 -7.45 -9.98
CA VAL A 78 -0.71 -6.25 -9.19
C VAL A 78 -1.96 -5.84 -8.43
N ILE A 79 -1.81 -5.69 -7.12
CA ILE A 79 -2.85 -5.11 -6.27
C ILE A 79 -2.43 -3.71 -5.85
N TRP A 80 -3.40 -2.86 -5.55
CA TRP A 80 -3.13 -1.52 -5.04
C TRP A 80 -4.21 -1.11 -4.04
N ALA A 81 -3.86 -0.18 -3.15
CA ALA A 81 -4.77 0.48 -2.24
C ALA A 81 -4.30 1.92 -1.99
N ARG A 82 -5.25 2.80 -1.65
CA ARG A 82 -4.96 4.16 -1.19
C ARG A 82 -5.49 4.37 0.22
N GLY A 83 -4.79 5.20 1.00
CA GLY A 83 -5.23 5.59 2.34
C GLY A 83 -6.60 6.24 2.31
N GLN A 84 -7.43 5.94 3.31
CA GLN A 84 -8.71 6.63 3.50
C GLN A 84 -8.49 7.98 4.16
N GLU A 85 -9.17 9.00 3.65
CA GLU A 85 -9.14 10.35 4.20
C GLU A 85 -10.39 10.68 5.03
N PRO A 86 -10.31 11.64 5.95
CA PRO A 86 -11.49 12.20 6.60
C PRO A 86 -12.56 12.58 5.56
N LYS A 87 -13.78 12.06 5.73
CA LYS A 87 -14.94 12.29 4.83
C LYS A 87 -14.81 11.70 3.41
N GLY A 88 -13.68 11.09 3.06
CA GLY A 88 -13.41 10.45 1.77
C GLY A 88 -13.38 8.91 1.83
N TYR A 89 -13.76 8.33 2.97
CA TYR A 89 -13.71 6.89 3.18
C TYR A 89 -14.89 6.15 2.53
N VAL A 90 -14.67 4.90 2.11
CA VAL A 90 -15.70 4.06 1.47
C VAL A 90 -15.77 2.69 2.15
N HIS A 91 -16.88 2.41 2.83
CA HIS A 91 -17.16 1.12 3.46
C HIS A 91 -18.33 0.39 2.78
N VAL A 92 -18.15 -0.91 2.51
CA VAL A 92 -19.22 -1.79 2.04
C VAL A 92 -19.15 -3.14 2.78
N PRO A 93 -20.11 -3.47 3.66
CA PRO A 93 -21.24 -2.64 4.10
C PRO A 93 -20.81 -1.38 4.87
N ALA A 94 -21.73 -0.45 5.09
CA ALA A 94 -21.51 0.75 5.90
C ALA A 94 -20.97 0.38 7.29
N SER A 95 -19.97 1.13 7.79
CA SER A 95 -19.39 0.90 9.10
C SER A 95 -20.15 1.66 10.19
N GLY A 96 -19.72 1.49 11.46
CA GLY A 96 -20.28 2.26 12.58
C GLY A 96 -20.10 3.78 12.46
N LEU A 97 -19.16 4.26 11.64
CA LEU A 97 -19.01 5.68 11.34
C LEU A 97 -20.21 6.24 10.57
N GLU A 98 -20.79 5.43 9.68
CA GLU A 98 -21.92 5.82 8.84
C GLU A 98 -23.28 5.52 9.49
N THR A 99 -23.37 4.52 10.37
CA THR A 99 -24.67 4.04 10.88
C THR A 99 -25.05 4.52 12.30
N GLN A 100 -24.10 5.08 13.06
CA GLN A 100 -24.19 5.47 14.49
C GLN A 100 -24.51 4.34 15.49
N PRO A 101 -23.98 4.39 16.74
CA PRO A 101 -23.12 5.42 17.32
C PRO A 101 -21.66 4.95 17.39
N SER A 102 -20.80 5.40 16.48
CA SER A 102 -19.36 5.27 16.69
C SER A 102 -18.91 6.23 17.81
N THR A 103 -18.25 5.70 18.84
CA THR A 103 -17.58 6.52 19.87
C THR A 103 -16.38 7.27 19.32
N LEU A 104 -15.81 6.82 18.20
CA LEU A 104 -14.69 7.43 17.49
C LEU A 104 -15.18 8.00 16.15
N LYS A 105 -15.70 9.22 16.17
CA LYS A 105 -16.19 9.91 14.95
C LYS A 105 -15.06 10.20 13.96
N ASP A 106 -13.85 10.40 14.47
CA ASP A 106 -12.68 10.74 13.67
C ASP A 106 -11.73 9.53 13.57
N PHE A 107 -12.29 8.37 13.19
CA PHE A 107 -11.49 7.16 13.04
C PHE A 107 -10.42 7.30 11.97
N TYR A 108 -10.67 8.00 10.85
CA TYR A 108 -9.65 8.25 9.83
C TYR A 108 -8.99 9.59 10.07
N GLN A 109 -7.78 9.59 10.61
CA GLN A 109 -6.98 10.81 10.76
C GLN A 109 -6.07 11.01 9.55
N PRO A 110 -5.69 12.26 9.25
CA PRO A 110 -4.63 12.54 8.29
C PRO A 110 -3.35 11.76 8.64
N ASP A 111 -2.59 11.39 7.61
CA ASP A 111 -1.29 10.72 7.72
C ASP A 111 -1.33 9.30 8.37
N GLU A 112 -2.50 8.67 8.45
CA GLU A 112 -2.63 7.28 8.92
C GLU A 112 -2.72 6.27 7.76
N LEU A 113 -2.01 5.15 7.92
CA LEU A 113 -2.08 4.04 6.99
C LEU A 113 -3.35 3.20 7.23
N LYS A 114 -4.49 3.65 6.70
CA LYS A 114 -5.76 2.91 6.72
C LYS A 114 -6.22 2.59 5.30
N TYR A 115 -5.93 1.37 4.86
CA TYR A 115 -6.04 0.92 3.46
C TYR A 115 -7.25 0.02 3.18
N HIS A 116 -8.21 -0.05 4.12
CA HIS A 116 -9.35 -0.97 4.05
C HIS A 116 -10.57 -0.40 3.29
N GLY A 117 -10.38 0.65 2.48
CA GLY A 117 -11.44 1.19 1.65
C GLY A 117 -11.92 0.22 0.58
N HIS A 118 -13.15 0.43 0.12
CA HIS A 118 -13.78 -0.32 -0.97
C HIS A 118 -13.84 0.50 -2.27
N GLN A 119 -14.29 -0.13 -3.36
CA GLN A 119 -14.44 0.50 -4.68
C GLN A 119 -13.11 1.11 -5.17
N MET A 120 -13.10 2.38 -5.58
CA MET A 120 -11.94 3.10 -6.11
C MET A 120 -10.84 3.40 -5.06
N GLN A 121 -10.92 2.79 -3.88
CA GLN A 121 -9.91 2.89 -2.81
C GLN A 121 -8.89 1.74 -2.86
N ARG A 122 -9.17 0.66 -3.58
CA ARG A 122 -8.26 -0.46 -3.81
C ARG A 122 -8.66 -1.22 -5.07
N GLY A 123 -7.73 -1.97 -5.65
CA GLY A 123 -8.03 -2.73 -6.84
C GLY A 123 -6.96 -3.74 -7.20
N VAL A 124 -7.19 -4.40 -8.33
CA VAL A 124 -6.27 -5.36 -8.93
C VAL A 124 -6.15 -5.06 -10.42
N THR A 125 -4.99 -5.34 -10.98
CA THR A 125 -4.70 -5.26 -12.41
C THR A 125 -3.62 -6.29 -12.77
N GLN A 126 -3.29 -6.40 -14.04
CA GLN A 126 -2.17 -7.21 -14.51
C GLN A 126 -1.22 -6.34 -15.33
N ILE A 127 0.08 -6.44 -15.05
CA ILE A 127 1.14 -5.66 -15.71
C ILE A 127 2.25 -6.63 -16.11
N ASN A 128 2.70 -6.56 -17.35
CA ASN A 128 4.00 -7.12 -17.72
C ASN A 128 5.04 -6.00 -17.59
N PHE A 129 5.95 -6.12 -16.61
CA PHE A 129 6.98 -5.11 -16.30
C PHE A 129 8.12 -5.06 -17.32
N PHE A 130 8.16 -5.99 -18.28
CA PHE A 130 9.10 -6.02 -19.40
C PHE A 130 8.46 -5.51 -20.70
N GLY A 131 7.13 -5.31 -20.71
CA GLY A 131 6.42 -4.70 -21.83
C GLY A 131 6.82 -3.23 -22.02
N LYS A 132 6.91 -2.80 -23.28
CA LYS A 132 7.13 -1.39 -23.66
C LYS A 132 5.83 -0.63 -23.81
#